data_AF-A0A645J3Z3-F1
#
_entry.id   AF-A0A645J3Z3-F1
#
_cell.length_a   1.000
_cell.length_b   1.000
_cell.length_c   1.000
_cell.angle_alpha   90.00
_cell.angle_beta   90.00
_cell.angle_gamma   90.00
#
_symmetry.space_group_name_H-M   'P 1'
#
loop_
_entity.id
_entity.type
_entity.pdbx_description
1 polymer ?
#
loop_
_entity_poly.entity_id
_entity_poly.type
_entity_poly.pdbx_seq_one_letter_code
_entity_poly.pdbx_strand_id
1 'polypeptide(L)' 'MRAVAAKLGKPCLELSKAHSKALEKIGYAEGRKLYRRIPAQNMKLDPAHTNKAGAKMVANIIVDELKKSNSDLKKHIK' A
#
# COMPACT_ATOMS: atom_id res chain seq x y z
N MET A 1 15.25 1.43 -4.41
CA MET A 1 14.81 2.40 -3.37
C MET A 1 15.66 2.34 -2.10
N ARG A 2 15.88 1.18 -1.46
CA ARG A 2 16.73 1.08 -0.24
C ARG A 2 18.09 1.77 -0.34
N ALA A 3 18.85 1.49 -1.40
CA ALA A 3 20.16 2.11 -1.63
C ALA A 3 20.09 3.64 -1.76
N VAL A 4 19.01 4.16 -2.37
CA VAL A 4 18.79 5.61 -2.52
C VAL A 4 18.42 6.24 -1.17
N ALA A 5 17.54 5.59 -0.42
CA ALA A 5 17.14 6.06 0.91
C ALA A 5 18.32 6.09 1.90
N ALA A 6 19.19 5.06 1.85
CA ALA A 6 20.43 5.02 2.63
C ALA A 6 21.37 6.18 2.27
N LYS A 7 21.58 6.44 0.97
CA LYS A 7 22.38 7.59 0.49
C LYS A 7 21.84 8.94 0.98
N LEU A 8 20.53 9.07 1.11
CA LEU A 8 19.85 10.30 1.54
C LEU A 8 19.63 10.38 3.06
N GLY A 9 20.03 9.36 3.83
CA GLY A 9 19.75 9.28 5.26
C GLY A 9 18.25 9.30 5.59
N LYS A 10 17.40 8.79 4.69
CA LYS A 10 15.94 8.77 4.86
C LYS A 10 15.43 7.35 5.14
N PRO A 11 14.35 7.20 5.93
CA PRO A 11 13.70 5.92 6.13
C PRO A 11 13.10 5.40 4.82
N CYS A 12 13.25 4.10 4.55
CA CYS A 12 12.67 3.42 3.40
C CYS A 12 11.57 2.46 3.88
N LEU A 13 10.34 2.68 3.43
CA LEU A 13 9.21 1.81 3.75
C LEU A 13 9.06 0.74 2.67
N GLU A 14 8.92 -0.52 3.07
CA GLU A 14 8.81 -1.66 2.16
C GLU A 14 7.36 -1.97 1.79
N LEU A 15 6.67 -0.96 1.24
CA LEU A 15 5.22 -1.00 1.01
C LEU A 15 4.78 -2.11 0.05
N SER A 16 5.58 -2.40 -0.98
CA SER A 16 5.26 -3.46 -1.96
C SER A 16 5.14 -4.83 -1.27
N LYS A 17 6.13 -5.20 -0.44
CA LYS A 17 6.12 -6.48 0.28
C LYS A 17 5.00 -6.54 1.31
N ALA A 18 4.76 -5.45 2.04
CA ALA A 18 3.69 -5.38 3.02
C ALA A 18 2.31 -5.49 2.35
N HIS A 19 2.13 -4.85 1.19
CA HIS A 19 0.91 -4.94 0.40
C HIS A 19 0.66 -6.34 -0.16
N SER A 20 1.68 -7.00 -0.73
CA SER A 20 1.54 -8.38 -1.21
C SER A 20 1.10 -9.33 -0.09
N LYS A 21 1.72 -9.22 1.10
CA LYS A 21 1.31 -10.01 2.27
C LYS A 21 -0.12 -9.72 2.73
N ALA A 22 -0.56 -8.47 2.64
CA ALA A 22 -1.93 -8.11 2.99
C ALA A 22 -2.94 -8.72 2.01
N LEU A 23 -2.64 -8.69 0.71
CA LEU A 23 -3.46 -9.32 -0.34
C LEU A 23 -3.48 -10.86 -0.21
N GLU A 24 -2.34 -11.48 0.09
CA GLU A 24 -2.25 -12.93 0.32
C GLU A 24 -3.16 -13.38 1.47
N LYS A 25 -3.22 -12.61 2.57
CA LYS A 25 -4.05 -12.92 3.73
C LYS A 25 -5.55 -12.89 3.46
N ILE A 26 -6.01 -11.99 2.59
CA ILE A 26 -7.44 -11.85 2.25
C ILE A 26 -7.85 -12.73 1.05
N GLY A 27 -6.87 -13.26 0.31
CA GLY A 27 -7.07 -14.08 -0.88
C GLY A 27 -7.44 -13.28 -2.14
N TYR A 28 -7.30 -13.95 -3.29
CA TYR A 28 -7.45 -13.33 -4.62
C TYR A 28 -8.85 -12.72 -4.85
N ALA A 29 -9.91 -13.42 -4.44
CA ALA A 29 -11.28 -12.99 -4.68
C ALA A 29 -11.61 -11.66 -3.98
N GLU A 30 -11.25 -11.52 -2.71
CA GLU A 30 -11.45 -10.28 -1.95
C GLU A 30 -10.44 -9.21 -2.38
N GLY A 31 -9.19 -9.59 -2.66
CA GLY A 31 -8.16 -8.67 -3.16
C GLY A 31 -8.59 -7.98 -4.46
N ARG A 32 -9.22 -8.70 -5.39
CA ARG A 32 -9.72 -8.12 -6.65
C ARG A 32 -10.79 -7.03 -6.41
N LYS A 33 -11.57 -7.12 -5.31
CA LYS A 33 -12.59 -6.12 -4.97
C LYS A 33 -12.00 -4.80 -4.48
N LEU A 34 -10.70 -4.74 -4.19
CA LEU A 34 -10.01 -3.51 -3.75
C LEU A 34 -9.55 -2.63 -4.91
N TYR A 35 -9.66 -3.11 -6.15
CA TYR A 35 -9.26 -2.39 -7.34
C TYR A 35 -10.44 -1.67 -7.98
N ARG A 36 -10.13 -0.58 -8.69
CA ARG A 36 -11.12 0.17 -9.46
C ARG A 36 -11.57 -0.66 -10.67
N ARG A 37 -12.80 -0.41 -11.12
CA ARG A 37 -13.27 -0.85 -12.44
C ARG A 37 -13.42 0.36 -13.34
N ILE A 38 -13.03 0.22 -14.60
CA ILE A 38 -13.04 1.29 -15.59
C ILE A 38 -14.37 1.22 -16.34
N PRO A 39 -15.32 2.16 -16.13
CA PRO A 39 -16.63 2.09 -16.79
C PRO A 39 -16.51 2.15 -18.30
N ALA A 40 -15.61 2.99 -18.82
CA ALA A 40 -15.34 3.15 -20.26
C ALA A 40 -14.74 1.90 -20.94
N GLN A 41 -14.32 0.89 -20.18
CA GLN A 41 -13.76 -0.36 -20.70
C GLN A 41 -14.58 -1.56 -20.25
N ASN A 42 -15.91 -1.48 -20.38
CA ASN A 42 -16.82 -2.58 -20.03
C ASN A 42 -16.59 -3.12 -18.60
N MET A 43 -16.38 -2.20 -17.64
CA MET A 43 -16.11 -2.54 -16.23
C MET A 43 -14.89 -3.43 -16.00
N LYS A 44 -13.91 -3.42 -16.92
CA LYS A 44 -12.63 -4.11 -16.76
C LYS A 44 -11.92 -3.60 -15.51
N LEU A 45 -11.22 -4.52 -14.85
CA LEU A 45 -10.43 -4.22 -13.67
C LEU A 45 -9.25 -3.32 -14.05
N ASP A 46 -9.05 -2.25 -13.28
CA ASP A 46 -7.85 -1.42 -13.32
C ASP A 46 -6.82 -2.00 -12.34
N PRO A 47 -5.74 -2.64 -12.81
CA PRO A 47 -4.75 -3.23 -11.93
C PRO A 47 -3.83 -2.18 -11.27
N ALA A 48 -3.82 -0.94 -11.77
CA ALA A 48 -2.95 0.12 -11.26
C ALA A 48 -3.63 0.94 -10.15
N HIS A 49 -4.95 1.11 -10.21
CA HIS A 49 -5.68 1.97 -9.28
C HIS A 49 -6.57 1.19 -8.33
N THR A 50 -6.38 1.40 -7.04
CA THR A 50 -7.29 0.92 -6.00
C THR A 50 -8.56 1.78 -5.94
N ASN A 51 -9.64 1.19 -5.45
CA ASN A 51 -10.84 1.93 -5.07
C ASN A 51 -10.70 2.47 -3.64
N LYS A 52 -11.75 3.12 -3.10
CA LYS A 52 -11.71 3.72 -1.76
C LYS A 52 -11.33 2.73 -0.65
N ALA A 53 -11.81 1.48 -0.73
CA ALA A 53 -11.48 0.45 0.25
C ALA A 53 -10.01 0.01 0.13
N GLY A 54 -9.52 -0.18 -1.11
CA GLY A 54 -8.11 -0.48 -1.35
C GLY A 54 -7.17 0.65 -0.94
N ALA A 55 -7.54 1.91 -1.19
CA ALA A 55 -6.79 3.08 -0.73
C ALA A 55 -6.70 3.14 0.80
N LYS A 56 -7.80 2.84 1.51
CA LYS A 56 -7.79 2.73 2.99
C LYS A 56 -6.87 1.61 3.47
N MET A 57 -6.86 0.46 2.80
CA MET A 57 -5.94 -0.63 3.13
C MET A 57 -4.48 -0.22 2.95
N VAL A 58 -4.14 0.41 1.83
CA VAL A 58 -2.78 0.91 1.57
C VAL A 58 -2.36 1.95 2.61
N ALA A 59 -3.26 2.87 2.99
CA ALA A 59 -3.00 3.86 4.04
C ALA A 59 -2.68 3.18 5.40
N ASN A 60 -3.44 2.15 5.77
CA ASN A 60 -3.16 1.37 7.00
C ASN A 60 -1.79 0.68 6.93
N ILE A 61 -1.42 0.10 5.78
CA ILE A 61 -0.10 -0.50 5.58
C ILE A 61 1.01 0.54 5.74
N ILE A 62 0.84 1.74 5.16
CA ILE A 62 1.81 2.84 5.31
C ILE A 62 1.97 3.21 6.78
N VAL A 63 0.86 3.34 7.51
CA VAL A 63 0.87 3.64 8.95
C VAL A 63 1.61 2.56 9.73
N ASP A 64 1.31 1.28 9.48
CA ASP A 64 1.96 0.16 10.17
C ASP A 64 3.46 0.07 9.87
N GLU A 65 3.87 0.32 8.62
CA GLU A 65 5.29 0.34 8.24
C GLU A 65 6.01 1.57 8.81
N LEU A 66 5.35 2.73 8.87
CA LEU A 66 5.90 3.93 9.51
C LEU A 66 6.13 3.70 11.01
N LYS A 67 5.20 3.03 11.71
CA LYS A 67 5.35 2.68 13.14
C LYS A 67 6.59 1.81 13.41
N LYS A 68 6.94 0.92 12.48
CA LYS A 68 8.14 0.06 12.56
C LYS A 68 9.43 0.76 12.14
N SER A 69 9.32 1.92 11.48
CA SER A 69 10.47 2.63 10.95
C SER A 69 11.10 3.59 11.97
N ASN A 70 12.30 4.07 11.64
CA ASN A 70 12.96 5.17 12.36
C ASN A 70 12.51 6.56 11.87
N SER A 71 11.40 6.66 11.13
CA SER A 71 10.88 7.95 10.68
C SER A 71 10.32 8.76 11.86
N ASP A 72 10.60 10.07 11.90
CA ASP A 72 9.98 10.99 12.85
C ASP A 72 8.48 11.14 12.65
N LEU A 73 7.98 10.84 11.43
CA LEU A 73 6.55 10.87 11.12
C LEU A 73 5.74 9.94 12.03
N LYS A 74 6.36 8.89 12.61
CA LYS A 74 5.69 7.98 13.54
C LYS A 74 5.11 8.69 14.78
N LYS A 75 5.68 9.84 15.17
CA LYS A 75 5.21 10.67 16.30
C LYS A 75 3.87 11.36 16.01
N HIS A 76 3.49 11.48 14.74
CA HIS A 76 2.26 12.15 14.30
C HIS A 76 1.14 11.16 13.93
N ILE A 77 1.41 9.86 14.03
CA ILE A 77 0.42 8.82 13.81
C ILE A 77 -0.39 8.66 15.10
N LYS A 78 -1.68 9.01 15.05
CA LYS A 78 -2.63 8.83 16.15
C LYS A 78 -3.11 7.38 16.22
#